data_AF-E3NCC7-F1
#
_entry.id   AF-E3NCC7-F1
#
_cell.length_a   1.000
_cell.length_b   1.000
_cell.length_c   1.000
_cell.angle_alpha   90.00
_cell.angle_beta   90.00
_cell.angle_gamma   90.00
#
_symmetry.space_group_name_H-M   'P 1'
#
loop_
_entity.id
_entity.type
_entity.pdbx_description
1 polymer ?
#
loop_
_entity_poly.entity_id
_entity_poly.type
_entity_poly.pdbx_seq_one_letter_code
_entity_poly.pdbx_strand_id
1 'polypeptide(L)'
;MQQFLISLSHSNSFRDVATFWSATGQSQFPMLSTMARRVLCTPAVAPTTRFDARCASVSPDQLHTFLMLRSMFDCEKEEEPRD
;
A
#
# COMPACT_ATOMS: atom_id res chain seq x y z
N MET A 1 4.51 6.98 -17.17
CA MET A 1 4.89 7.15 -15.75
C MET A 1 4.51 5.90 -14.96
N GLN A 2 5.17 4.76 -15.23
CA GLN A 2 4.78 3.44 -14.71
C GLN A 2 5.97 2.72 -14.07
N GLN A 3 6.80 3.45 -13.32
CA GLN A 3 8.06 2.91 -12.75
C GLN A 3 8.12 3.04 -11.21
N PHE A 4 7.13 3.66 -10.55
CA PHE A 4 7.18 3.90 -9.10
C PHE A 4 6.37 2.93 -8.25
N LEU A 5 5.51 2.09 -8.85
CA LEU A 5 4.65 1.17 -8.10
C LEU A 5 5.29 -0.19 -7.80
N ILE A 6 6.42 -0.52 -8.42
CA ILE A 6 7.09 -1.84 -8.24
C ILE A 6 8.09 -1.82 -7.06
N SER A 7 8.42 -0.66 -6.48
CA SER A 7 9.44 -0.57 -5.42
C SER A 7 8.92 -0.75 -3.99
N LEU A 8 7.60 -0.79 -3.76
CA LEU A 8 7.02 -0.96 -2.42
C LEU A 8 6.80 -2.43 -2.03
N SER A 9 7.15 -3.39 -2.90
CA SER A 9 7.11 -4.83 -2.63
C SER A 9 8.25 -5.33 -1.73
N HIS A 10 9.15 -4.45 -1.26
CA HIS A 10 10.02 -4.75 -0.12
C HIS A 10 9.34 -4.29 1.17
N SER A 11 8.44 -5.12 1.68
CA SER A 11 7.70 -4.95 2.94
C SER A 11 8.58 -4.62 4.17
N ASN A 12 9.89 -4.89 4.10
CA ASN A 12 10.86 -4.52 5.14
C ASN A 12 11.23 -3.03 5.17
N SER A 13 11.20 -2.31 4.04
CA SER A 13 11.67 -0.92 3.96
C SER A 13 10.75 0.05 4.70
N PHE A 14 9.43 -0.16 4.61
CA PHE A 14 8.47 0.74 5.27
C PHE A 14 8.53 0.63 6.80
N ARG A 15 8.74 -0.59 7.31
CA ARG A 15 8.93 -0.83 8.74
C ARG A 15 10.15 -0.07 9.24
N ASP A 16 11.24 -0.13 8.48
CA ASP A 16 12.51 0.52 8.78
C ASP A 16 12.39 2.06 8.84
N VAL A 17 11.69 2.66 7.86
CA VAL A 17 11.46 4.11 7.81
C VAL A 17 10.59 4.60 8.98
N ALA A 18 9.53 3.88 9.31
CA ALA A 18 8.67 4.26 10.44
C ALA A 18 9.40 4.15 11.79
N THR A 19 10.23 3.12 11.99
CA THR A 19 11.08 2.99 13.18
C THR A 19 12.14 4.07 13.25
N PHE A 20 12.79 4.40 12.13
CA PHE A 20 13.79 5.46 12.07
C PHE A 20 13.25 6.81 12.56
N TRP A 21 12.09 7.24 12.05
CA TRP A 21 11.49 8.53 12.43
C TRP A 21 10.93 8.54 13.85
N SER A 22 10.73 7.37 14.46
CA SER A 22 10.28 7.23 15.84
C SER A 22 11.43 7.26 16.86
N ALA A 23 12.64 6.84 16.45
CA ALA A 23 13.83 6.81 17.31
C ALA A 23 14.85 7.88 16.90
N THR A 24 15.70 7.59 15.92
CA THR A 24 16.81 8.44 15.47
C THR A 24 16.33 9.80 14.97
N GLY A 25 15.25 9.83 14.20
CA GLY A 25 14.68 11.09 13.73
C GLY A 25 14.18 11.96 14.88
N GLN A 26 13.59 11.35 15.93
CA GLN A 26 12.98 12.10 17.02
C GLN A 26 14.05 12.76 17.91
N SER A 27 15.20 12.11 18.08
CA SER A 27 16.31 12.67 18.87
C SER A 27 17.05 13.79 18.13
N GLN A 28 17.22 13.67 16.81
CA GLN A 28 17.98 14.64 16.01
C GLN A 28 17.12 15.76 15.41
N PHE A 29 15.87 15.45 15.02
CA PHE A 29 14.97 16.35 14.27
C PHE A 29 13.51 16.28 14.76
N PRO A 30 13.19 16.76 15.99
CA PRO A 30 11.88 16.53 16.62
C PRO A 30 10.66 17.02 15.82
N MET A 31 10.79 18.20 15.21
CA MET A 31 9.71 18.80 14.41
C MET A 31 9.50 18.05 13.10
N LEU A 32 10.60 17.70 12.42
CA LEU A 32 10.55 16.92 11.17
C LEU A 32 10.03 15.50 11.41
N SER A 33 10.46 14.83 12.49
CA SER A 33 9.95 13.52 12.89
C SER A 33 8.45 13.51 13.12
N THR A 34 7.92 14.57 13.73
CA THR A 34 6.47 14.68 13.95
C THR A 34 5.71 14.80 12.63
N MET A 35 6.25 15.57 11.67
CA MET A 35 5.66 15.66 10.33
C MET A 35 5.77 14.34 9.56
N ALA A 36 6.97 13.74 9.54
CA ALA A 36 7.23 12.49 8.85
C ALA A 36 6.30 11.38 9.33
N ARG A 37 6.13 11.21 10.64
CA ARG A 37 5.19 10.22 11.19
C ARG A 37 3.74 10.47 10.76
N ARG A 38 3.27 11.73 10.78
CA ARG A 38 1.92 12.07 10.32
C ARG A 38 1.71 11.73 8.84
N VAL A 39 2.69 12.03 7.99
CA VAL A 39 2.64 11.73 6.56
C VAL A 39 2.68 10.23 6.32
N LEU A 40 3.60 9.50 6.95
CA LEU A 40 3.76 8.05 6.78
C LEU A 40 2.58 7.23 7.33
N CYS A 41 1.88 7.72 8.35
CA CYS A 41 0.65 7.09 8.83
C CYS A 41 -0.54 7.30 7.89
N THR A 42 -0.43 8.17 6.89
CA THR A 42 -1.49 8.36 5.90
C THR A 42 -1.37 7.24 4.87
N PRO A 43 -2.37 6.34 4.75
CA PRO A 43 -2.34 5.33 3.71
C PRO A 43 -2.28 6.02 2.35
N ALA A 44 -1.46 5.49 1.44
CA ALA A 44 -1.37 6.02 0.09
C ALA A 44 -2.79 6.03 -0.51
N VAL A 45 -3.30 7.23 -0.79
CA VAL A 45 -4.65 7.40 -1.35
C VAL A 45 -4.65 6.70 -2.70
N ALA A 46 -5.37 5.57 -2.78
CA ALA A 46 -5.61 4.93 -4.06
C ALA A 46 -6.33 5.95 -4.96
N PRO A 47 -5.93 6.10 -6.24
CA PRO A 47 -6.67 6.93 -7.18
C PRO A 47 -8.14 6.52 -7.10
N THR A 48 -9.05 7.47 -6.94
CA THR A 48 -10.48 7.17 -6.95
C THR A 48 -10.82 6.51 -8.27
N THR A 49 -11.03 5.19 -8.25
CA THR A 49 -11.44 4.42 -9.41
C THR A 49 -12.88 4.78 -9.70
N ARG A 50 -13.09 5.73 -10.61
CA ARG A 50 -14.42 6.03 -11.11
C ARG A 50 -14.85 4.89 -12.03
N PHE A 51 -15.84 4.14 -11.60
CA PHE A 51 -16.43 3.08 -12.39
C PHE A 51 -17.38 3.69 -13.42
N ASP A 52 -17.01 3.63 -14.70
CA ASP A 52 -17.93 3.94 -15.80
C ASP A 52 -18.68 2.66 -16.19
N ALA A 53 -19.98 2.61 -15.87
CA ALA A 53 -20.83 1.47 -16.17
C ALA A 53 -20.93 1.17 -17.69
N ARG A 54 -20.58 2.12 -18.56
CA ARG A 54 -20.55 1.90 -20.02
C ARG A 54 -19.31 1.12 -20.47
N CYS A 55 -18.25 1.13 -19.67
CA CYS A 55 -17.00 0.43 -19.95
C CYS A 55 -16.91 -0.93 -19.24
N ALA A 56 -17.85 -1.23 -18.35
CA ALA A 56 -17.83 -2.43 -17.54
C ALA A 56 -18.97 -3.37 -17.93
N SER A 57 -18.63 -4.62 -18.25
CA SER A 57 -19.59 -5.69 -18.55
C SER A 57 -20.25 -6.30 -17.31
N VAL A 58 -19.91 -5.80 -16.12
CA VAL A 58 -20.30 -6.39 -14.83
C VAL A 58 -20.98 -5.34 -13.95
N SER A 59 -21.93 -5.77 -13.12
CA SER A 59 -22.52 -4.89 -12.13
C SER A 59 -21.52 -4.57 -10.99
N PRO A 60 -21.71 -3.46 -10.26
CA PRO A 60 -20.86 -3.12 -9.11
C PRO A 60 -20.76 -4.24 -8.06
N ASP A 61 -21.86 -4.97 -7.79
CA ASP A 61 -21.89 -6.07 -6.82
C ASP A 61 -21.04 -7.28 -7.28
N GLN A 62 -21.04 -7.56 -8.59
CA GLN A 62 -20.23 -8.62 -9.18
C GLN A 62 -18.74 -8.23 -9.18
N LEU A 63 -18.43 -6.96 -9.46
CA LEU A 63 -17.05 -6.45 -9.42
C LEU A 63 -16.43 -6.64 -8.03
N HIS A 64 -17.17 -6.33 -6.95
CA HIS A 64 -16.70 -6.55 -5.59
C HIS A 64 -16.29 -8.01 -5.34
N THR A 65 -17.11 -8.95 -5.82
CA THR A 65 -16.83 -10.39 -5.71
C THR A 65 -15.56 -10.77 -6.46
N PHE A 66 -15.36 -10.26 -7.68
CA PHE A 66 -14.14 -10.50 -8.46
C PHE A 66 -12.89 -9.91 -7.80
N LEU A 67 -12.98 -8.71 -7.23
CA LEU A 67 -11.86 -8.07 -6.53
C LEU A 67 -11.48 -8.85 -5.27
N MET A 68 -12.47 -9.36 -4.53
CA MET A 68 -12.24 -10.19 -3.35
C MET A 68 -11.56 -11.52 -3.71
N LEU A 69 -12.03 -12.22 -4.76
CA LEU A 69 -11.38 -13.44 -5.25
C LEU A 69 -9.94 -13.18 -5.68
N ARG A 70 -9.68 -12.10 -6.44
CA ARG A 70 -8.32 -11.71 -6.81
C ARG A 70 -7.42 -11.49 -5.59
N SER A 71 -7.93 -10.78 -4.57
CA SER A 71 -7.18 -10.53 -3.35
C SER A 71 -6.80 -11.82 -2.62
N MET A 72 -7.68 -12.84 -2.60
CA MET A 72 -7.38 -14.13 -2.01
C MET A 72 -6.26 -14.86 -2.79
N PHE A 73 -6.33 -14.86 -4.13
CA PHE A 73 -5.28 -15.45 -4.98
C PHE A 73 -3.93 -14.74 -4.88
N ASP A 74 -3.92 -13.42 -4.67
CA ASP A 74 -2.67 -12.66 -4.50
C ASP A 74 -2.02 -12.95 -3.13
N CYS A 75 -2.79 -13.25 -2.08
CA CYS A 75 -2.27 -13.66 -0.77
C CYS A 75 -1.61 -15.06 -0.79
N GLU A 76 -2.13 -16.00 -1.58
CA GLU A 76 -1.61 -17.38 -1.63
C GLU A 76 -0.22 -17.49 -2.27
N LYS A 77 0.21 -16.50 -3.07
CA LYS A 77 1.53 -16.48 -3.72
C LYS A 77 2.68 -16.05 -2.80
N GLU A 78 2.37 -15.47 -1.65
CA GLU A 78 3.38 -14.95 -0.72
C GLU A 78 3.87 -16.05 0.27
N GLU A 79 3.23 -17.22 0.25
CA GLU A 79 3.45 -18.34 1.19
C GLU A 79 4.13 -19.55 0.53
N GLU A 80 5.11 -19.33 -0.35
CA GLU A 80 6.01 -20.40 -0.79
C GLU A 80 7.30 -20.36 0.06
N PRO A 81 7.49 -21.29 1.01
CA PRO A 81 8.71 -21.35 1.80
C PRO A 81 9.86 -21.75 0.86
N ARG A 82 10.86 -20.87 0.76
CA ARG A 82 12.14 -21.22 0.14
C ARG A 82 12.87 -22.15 1.11
N ASP A 83 12.85 -23.44 0.81
CA ASP A 83 13.82 -24.41 1.33
C ASP A 83 15.23 -24.13 0.78
#